data_AF-A0AAU9ZDY2-F1
#
_entry.id   AF-A0AAU9ZDY2-F1
#
_cell.length_a   1.000
_cell.length_b   1.000
_cell.length_c   1.000
_cell.angle_alpha   90.00
_cell.angle_beta   90.00
_cell.angle_gamma   90.00
#
_symmetry.space_group_name_H-M   'P 1'
#
loop_
_entity.id
_entity.type
_entity.pdbx_description
1 polymer ?
#
loop_
_entity_poly.entity_id
_entity_poly.type
_entity_poly.pdbx_seq_one_letter_code
_entity_poly.pdbx_strand_id
1 'polypeptide(L)'
;MTPERLRPVVLVVLFIMPIQSLNCVLLDNATLESVKLLRGIIHSPLKCLKEIKNFEFPKEILPCIQPVKRNVKEAFSIISFQALNIFFSQNNHTSPVTAERLHYIRMVLYEQIYRAQHCFMDEDKENKEGDNKPEHPQPKCCQEVYLELNKYFNRIKMFLEDKKYSVCAWKIVAAEIRRCFMIFYNFKKLLKIQSESPIFTQEVRNCSNALKNPLC
;
A
#
# COMPACT_ATOMS: atom_id res chain seq x y z
N MET A 1 26.91 -22.24 -20.32
CA MET A 1 25.68 -21.46 -20.60
C MET A 1 25.87 -20.78 -21.96
N THR A 2 25.05 -21.11 -22.96
CA THR A 2 25.24 -20.65 -24.34
C THR A 2 24.64 -19.24 -24.57
N PRO A 3 25.26 -18.40 -25.43
CA PRO A 3 24.87 -17.00 -25.64
C PRO A 3 23.44 -16.80 -26.20
N GLU A 4 22.83 -17.84 -26.78
CA GLU A 4 21.48 -17.77 -27.33
C GLU A 4 20.37 -17.70 -26.27
N ARG A 5 20.62 -18.18 -25.04
CA ARG A 5 19.66 -18.08 -23.92
C ARG A 5 19.74 -16.74 -23.18
N LEU A 6 20.81 -15.98 -23.36
CA LEU A 6 20.96 -14.63 -22.77
C LEU A 6 20.08 -13.58 -23.46
N ARG A 7 19.88 -13.69 -24.77
CA ARG A 7 19.11 -12.72 -25.57
C ARG A 7 17.64 -12.60 -25.15
N PRO A 8 16.87 -13.69 -24.98
CA PRO A 8 15.50 -13.61 -24.48
C PRO A 8 15.42 -13.15 -23.02
N VAL A 9 16.36 -13.56 -22.16
CA VAL A 9 16.41 -13.12 -20.75
C VAL A 9 16.64 -11.61 -20.65
N VAL A 10 17.57 -11.06 -21.44
CA VAL A 10 17.83 -9.61 -21.50
C VAL A 10 16.60 -8.85 -22.01
N LEU A 11 15.91 -9.34 -23.05
CA LEU A 11 14.66 -8.73 -23.52
C LEU A 11 13.58 -8.74 -22.44
N VAL A 12 13.40 -9.85 -21.72
CA VAL A 12 12.42 -9.97 -20.64
C VAL A 12 12.70 -8.97 -19.50
N VAL A 13 13.96 -8.86 -19.05
CA VAL A 13 14.37 -7.89 -18.02
C VAL A 13 14.17 -6.44 -18.50
N LEU A 14 14.50 -6.15 -19.76
CA LEU A 14 14.32 -4.82 -20.36
C LEU A 14 12.86 -4.36 -20.43
N PHE A 15 11.89 -5.27 -20.54
CA PHE A 15 10.47 -4.92 -20.55
C PHE A 15 9.83 -4.94 -19.15
N ILE A 16 10.27 -5.82 -18.25
CA ILE A 16 9.69 -5.93 -16.90
C ILE A 16 10.00 -4.68 -16.05
N MET A 17 11.23 -4.17 -16.09
CA MET A 17 11.64 -3.02 -15.26
C MET A 17 10.85 -1.74 -15.59
N PRO A 18 10.65 -1.34 -16.87
CA PRO A 18 9.78 -0.22 -17.23
C PRO A 18 8.32 -0.43 -16.84
N ILE A 19 7.76 -1.64 -17.02
CA ILE A 19 6.36 -1.94 -16.69
C ILE A 19 6.13 -1.88 -15.17
N GLN A 20 7.08 -2.39 -14.37
CA GLN A 20 7.01 -2.28 -12.91
C GLN A 20 7.11 -0.82 -12.45
N SER A 21 8.02 -0.04 -13.06
CA SER A 21 8.14 1.40 -12.78
C SER A 21 6.84 2.15 -13.14
N LEU A 22 6.21 1.82 -14.26
CA LEU A 22 4.97 2.44 -14.72
C LEU A 22 3.81 2.11 -13.78
N ASN A 23 3.64 0.84 -13.38
CA ASN A 23 2.62 0.46 -12.41
C ASN A 23 2.83 1.16 -11.05
N CYS A 24 4.08 1.38 -10.63
CA CYS A 24 4.37 2.13 -9.42
C CYS A 24 4.03 3.62 -9.53
N VAL A 25 4.25 4.25 -10.68
CA VAL A 25 3.84 5.65 -10.95
C VAL A 25 2.31 5.75 -10.98
N LEU A 26 1.64 4.83 -11.67
CA LEU A 26 0.17 4.78 -11.71
C LEU A 26 -0.43 4.55 -10.32
N LEU A 27 0.18 3.69 -9.51
CA LEU A 27 -0.21 3.50 -8.11
C LEU A 27 -0.09 4.79 -7.29
N ASP A 28 0.97 5.57 -7.47
CA ASP A 28 1.16 6.84 -6.77
C ASP A 28 0.10 7.86 -7.18
N ASN A 29 -0.19 7.93 -8.49
CA ASN A 29 -1.22 8.81 -9.03
C ASN A 29 -2.60 8.44 -8.48
N ALA A 30 -2.97 7.16 -8.51
CA ALA A 30 -4.23 6.68 -7.97
C ALA A 30 -4.33 6.90 -6.46
N THR A 31 -3.22 6.75 -5.71
CA THR A 31 -3.15 7.05 -4.26
C THR A 31 -3.44 8.52 -3.99
N LEU A 32 -2.78 9.41 -4.73
CA LEU A 32 -3.00 10.85 -4.62
C LEU A 32 -4.41 11.26 -5.04
N GLU A 33 -4.97 10.59 -6.04
CA GLU A 33 -6.35 10.80 -6.48
C GLU A 33 -7.36 10.44 -5.39
N SER A 34 -7.24 9.27 -4.76
CA SER A 34 -8.07 8.91 -3.60
C SER A 34 -7.97 9.95 -2.49
N VAL A 35 -6.76 10.43 -2.19
CA VAL A 35 -6.56 11.53 -1.24
C VAL A 35 -7.39 12.76 -1.64
N LYS A 36 -7.31 13.21 -2.90
CA LYS A 36 -8.07 14.38 -3.41
C LYS A 36 -9.59 14.16 -3.33
N LEU A 37 -10.08 13.00 -3.75
CA LEU A 37 -11.49 12.65 -3.74
C LEU A 37 -12.07 12.61 -2.33
N LEU A 38 -11.35 11.98 -1.40
CA LEU A 38 -11.76 11.92 0.01
C LEU A 38 -11.80 13.31 0.63
N ARG A 39 -10.92 14.24 0.24
CA ARG A 39 -11.02 15.66 0.64
C ARG A 39 -12.36 16.26 0.26
N GLY A 40 -12.83 15.98 -0.95
CA GLY A 40 -14.10 16.47 -1.44
C GLY A 40 -15.27 15.97 -0.59
N ILE A 41 -15.23 14.72 -0.13
CA ILE A 41 -16.25 14.13 0.76
C ILE A 41 -16.27 14.82 2.13
N ILE A 42 -15.09 15.19 2.63
CA ILE A 42 -14.89 15.89 3.91
C ILE A 42 -15.23 17.38 3.73
N HIS A 43 -16.52 17.71 3.56
CA HIS A 43 -16.95 19.11 3.68
C HIS A 43 -17.08 19.50 5.15
N SER A 44 -16.45 20.62 5.53
CA SER A 44 -16.13 21.11 6.88
C SER A 44 -16.79 20.36 8.04
N PRO A 45 -16.03 19.60 8.85
CA PRO A 45 -16.54 18.79 9.94
C PRO A 45 -16.92 19.61 11.18
N LEU A 46 -17.06 20.94 11.10
CA LEU A 46 -17.43 21.79 12.24
C LEU A 46 -18.70 21.28 12.94
N LYS A 47 -19.68 20.80 12.17
CA LYS A 47 -20.92 20.20 12.72
C LYS A 47 -20.72 18.80 13.32
N CYS A 48 -19.62 18.14 13.01
CA CYS A 48 -19.29 16.76 13.42
C CYS A 48 -18.19 16.69 14.48
N LEU A 49 -17.71 17.84 15.01
CA LEU A 49 -16.61 17.89 15.97
C LEU A 49 -16.86 17.01 17.21
N LYS A 50 -18.12 16.96 17.68
CA LYS A 50 -18.52 16.16 18.85
C LYS A 50 -18.37 14.65 18.65
N GLU A 51 -18.31 14.18 17.41
CA GLU A 51 -18.18 12.76 17.08
C GLU A 51 -16.74 12.35 16.75
N ILE A 52 -15.79 13.30 16.69
CA ILE A 52 -14.40 13.02 16.33
C ILE A 52 -13.84 11.94 17.26
N LYS A 53 -13.29 10.91 16.64
CA LYS A 53 -12.67 9.77 17.30
C LYS A 53 -11.24 9.63 16.80
N ASN A 54 -10.30 9.46 17.74
CA ASN A 54 -9.00 8.93 17.41
C ASN A 54 -9.12 7.40 17.30
N PHE A 55 -8.86 6.84 16.12
CA PHE A 55 -8.91 5.39 15.88
C PHE A 55 -7.59 4.67 16.21
N GLU A 56 -6.55 5.44 16.58
CA GLU A 56 -5.25 4.91 17.00
C GLU A 56 -4.63 4.07 15.88
N PHE A 57 -4.20 4.72 14.79
CA PHE A 57 -3.45 4.03 13.75
C PHE A 57 -2.21 3.37 14.37
N PRO A 58 -1.98 2.07 14.11
CA PRO A 58 -0.90 1.33 14.73
C PRO A 58 0.42 1.83 14.16
N LYS A 59 1.17 2.63 14.92
CA LYS A 59 2.45 3.19 14.47
C LYS A 59 3.58 2.17 14.58
N GLU A 60 3.37 1.14 15.39
CA GLU A 60 4.27 0.04 15.69
C GLU A 60 4.59 -0.78 14.44
N ILE A 61 3.70 -0.78 13.44
CA ILE A 61 3.94 -1.45 12.16
C ILE A 61 4.87 -0.66 11.23
N LEU A 62 5.09 0.64 11.45
CA LEU A 62 5.87 1.49 10.52
C LEU A 62 7.33 1.01 10.34
N PRO A 63 8.07 0.62 11.39
CA PRO A 63 9.39 0.02 11.24
C PRO A 63 9.36 -1.29 10.44
N CYS A 64 8.25 -2.03 10.54
CA CYS A 64 8.03 -3.28 9.81
C CYS A 64 7.86 -3.06 8.30
N ILE A 65 7.27 -1.94 7.91
CA ILE A 65 7.02 -1.55 6.52
C ILE A 65 8.31 -0.96 5.89
N GLN A 66 9.28 -0.52 6.71
CA GLN A 66 10.43 0.30 6.29
C GLN A 66 11.53 -0.44 5.51
N PRO A 67 11.91 -1.69 5.85
CA PRO A 67 13.05 -2.35 5.20
C PRO A 67 12.71 -3.20 3.97
N VAL A 68 11.45 -3.60 3.75
CA VAL A 68 11.12 -4.65 2.75
C VAL A 68 9.94 -4.27 1.86
N LYS A 69 10.14 -4.25 0.53
CA LYS A 69 9.10 -3.98 -0.49
C LYS A 69 7.83 -4.83 -0.30
N ARG A 70 7.97 -6.10 0.11
CA ARG A 70 6.88 -7.03 0.44
C ARG A 70 5.96 -6.50 1.56
N ASN A 71 6.51 -5.92 2.61
CA ASN A 71 5.72 -5.44 3.75
C ASN A 71 4.97 -4.16 3.39
N VAL A 72 5.55 -3.31 2.54
CA VAL A 72 4.87 -2.15 1.94
C VAL A 72 3.67 -2.60 1.11
N LYS A 73 3.86 -3.62 0.26
CA LYS A 73 2.79 -4.21 -0.54
C LYS A 73 1.64 -4.71 0.30
N GLU A 74 1.95 -5.53 1.30
CA GLU A 74 0.95 -6.19 2.13
C GLU A 74 0.16 -5.16 2.93
N ALA A 75 0.84 -4.23 3.61
CA ALA A 75 0.20 -3.17 4.36
C ALA A 75 -0.69 -2.27 3.47
N PHE A 76 -0.18 -1.88 2.29
CA PHE A 76 -0.93 -1.06 1.33
C PHE A 76 -2.16 -1.78 0.79
N SER A 77 -2.02 -3.08 0.50
CA SER A 77 -3.11 -3.91 -0.03
C SER A 77 -4.22 -4.08 1.00
N ILE A 78 -3.85 -4.34 2.27
CA ILE A 78 -4.81 -4.45 3.37
C ILE A 78 -5.57 -3.14 3.57
N ILE A 79 -4.87 -2.01 3.64
CA ILE A 79 -5.49 -0.69 3.83
C ILE A 79 -6.44 -0.34 2.66
N SER A 80 -6.00 -0.56 1.42
CA SER A 80 -6.84 -0.31 0.24
C SER A 80 -8.07 -1.21 0.21
N PHE A 81 -7.91 -2.50 0.53
CA PHE A 81 -9.02 -3.46 0.58
C PHE A 81 -10.03 -3.14 1.70
N GLN A 82 -9.55 -2.82 2.90
CA GLN A 82 -10.42 -2.45 4.01
C GLN A 82 -11.16 -1.13 3.73
N ALA A 83 -10.50 -0.14 3.12
CA ALA A 83 -11.14 1.08 2.65
C ALA A 83 -12.24 0.79 1.62
N LEU A 84 -11.95 -0.07 0.64
CA LEU A 84 -12.91 -0.48 -0.39
C LEU A 84 -14.15 -1.13 0.25
N ASN A 85 -13.95 -2.06 1.19
CA ASN A 85 -15.04 -2.71 1.91
C ASN A 85 -15.90 -1.72 2.70
N ILE A 86 -15.27 -0.76 3.39
CA ILE A 86 -15.97 0.30 4.09
C ILE A 86 -16.81 1.13 3.11
N PHE A 87 -16.26 1.53 1.97
CA PHE A 87 -17.06 2.30 1.01
C PHE A 87 -18.15 1.46 0.35
N PHE A 88 -17.99 0.14 0.19
CA PHE A 88 -19.06 -0.74 -0.28
C PHE A 88 -20.18 -0.93 0.72
N SER A 89 -19.90 -0.92 2.03
CA SER A 89 -20.94 -1.01 3.05
C SER A 89 -21.78 0.26 3.16
N GLN A 90 -21.37 1.35 2.50
CA GLN A 90 -22.17 2.57 2.42
C GLN A 90 -23.31 2.43 1.40
N ASN A 91 -24.49 2.04 1.88
CA ASN A 91 -25.72 1.89 1.07
C ASN A 91 -26.87 2.81 1.51
N ASN A 92 -26.65 3.67 2.52
CA ASN A 92 -27.71 4.57 3.01
C ASN A 92 -28.09 5.62 1.96
N HIS A 93 -29.36 6.05 1.97
CA HIS A 93 -29.96 7.10 1.15
C HIS A 93 -29.02 8.30 0.94
N THR A 94 -28.20 8.23 -0.11
CA THR A 94 -27.21 9.23 -0.44
C THR A 94 -27.73 10.03 -1.62
N SER A 95 -27.45 11.33 -1.65
CA SER A 95 -27.79 12.14 -2.81
C SER A 95 -27.13 11.59 -4.07
N PRO A 96 -27.69 11.82 -5.27
CA PRO A 96 -27.09 11.35 -6.53
C PRO A 96 -25.61 11.73 -6.67
N VAL A 97 -25.25 12.96 -6.30
CA VAL A 97 -23.87 13.47 -6.30
C VAL A 97 -22.96 12.69 -5.34
N THR A 98 -23.47 12.30 -4.18
CA THR A 98 -22.68 11.51 -3.21
C THR A 98 -22.52 10.07 -3.68
N ALA A 99 -23.56 9.49 -4.29
CA ALA A 99 -23.52 8.16 -4.85
C ALA A 99 -22.51 8.05 -6.00
N GLU A 100 -22.48 9.02 -6.92
CA GLU A 100 -21.50 9.10 -8.00
C GLU A 100 -20.06 9.18 -7.46
N ARG A 101 -19.85 10.02 -6.43
CA ARG A 101 -18.52 10.13 -5.79
C ARG A 101 -18.10 8.85 -5.07
N LEU A 102 -19.04 8.15 -4.43
CA LEU A 102 -18.80 6.84 -3.80
C LEU A 102 -18.49 5.77 -4.85
N HIS A 103 -19.15 5.80 -6.00
CA HIS A 103 -18.81 4.93 -7.12
C HIS A 103 -17.38 5.21 -7.61
N TYR A 104 -17.03 6.48 -7.82
CA TYR A 104 -15.70 6.86 -8.28
C TYR A 104 -14.59 6.46 -7.31
N ILE A 105 -14.74 6.71 -6.00
CA ILE A 105 -13.73 6.29 -5.02
C ILE A 105 -13.57 4.77 -4.98
N ARG A 106 -14.66 3.99 -5.12
CA ARG A 106 -14.59 2.51 -5.20
C ARG A 106 -13.77 2.06 -6.42
N MET A 107 -13.97 2.69 -7.56
CA MET A 107 -13.21 2.40 -8.78
C MET A 107 -11.72 2.72 -8.62
N VAL A 108 -11.37 3.89 -8.08
CA VAL A 108 -9.97 4.26 -7.83
C VAL A 108 -9.31 3.30 -6.84
N LEU A 109 -10.01 2.92 -5.77
CA LEU A 109 -9.51 1.95 -4.79
C LEU A 109 -9.29 0.56 -5.39
N TYR A 110 -10.19 0.12 -6.26
CA TYR A 110 -10.01 -1.13 -7.00
C TYR A 110 -8.76 -1.08 -7.89
N GLU A 111 -8.57 0.02 -8.62
CA GLU A 111 -7.36 0.22 -9.42
C GLU A 111 -6.10 0.22 -8.54
N GLN A 112 -6.10 0.89 -7.39
CA GLN A 112 -4.96 0.90 -6.46
C GLN A 112 -4.55 -0.52 -6.04
N ILE A 113 -5.52 -1.37 -5.69
CA ILE A 113 -5.26 -2.76 -5.30
C ILE A 113 -4.62 -3.52 -6.46
N TYR A 114 -5.18 -3.38 -7.67
CA TYR A 114 -4.65 -4.02 -8.87
C TYR A 114 -3.22 -3.56 -9.19
N ARG A 115 -2.97 -2.24 -9.20
CA ARG A 115 -1.64 -1.66 -9.47
C ARG A 115 -0.62 -2.04 -8.40
N ALA A 116 -1.02 -2.14 -7.14
CA ALA A 116 -0.13 -2.55 -6.04
C ALA A 116 0.41 -3.97 -6.23
N GLN A 117 -0.40 -4.89 -6.77
CA GLN A 117 0.06 -6.25 -7.08
C GLN A 117 1.26 -6.23 -8.04
N HIS A 118 1.22 -5.35 -9.05
CA HIS A 118 2.22 -5.26 -10.11
C HIS A 118 3.40 -4.31 -9.78
N CYS A 119 3.19 -3.26 -8.98
CA CYS A 119 4.24 -2.35 -8.53
C CYS A 119 5.22 -3.06 -7.58
N PHE A 120 4.69 -3.83 -6.64
CA PHE A 120 5.48 -4.55 -5.64
C PHE A 120 5.68 -6.03 -6.00
N MET A 121 5.88 -6.34 -7.28
CA MET A 121 6.32 -7.69 -7.64
C MET A 121 7.66 -7.97 -6.97
N ASP A 122 7.70 -9.03 -6.16
CA ASP A 122 8.94 -9.52 -5.54
C ASP A 122 9.85 -10.11 -6.63
N GLU A 123 11.15 -9.83 -6.54
CA GLU A 123 12.24 -10.52 -7.27
C GLU A 123 12.30 -12.04 -6.95
N ASP A 124 11.46 -12.52 -6.04
CA ASP A 124 11.35 -13.93 -5.62
C ASP A 124 10.81 -14.88 -6.70
N LYS A 125 10.54 -14.40 -7.91
CA LYS A 125 10.30 -15.28 -9.07
C LYS A 125 11.57 -15.60 -9.87
N GLU A 126 12.68 -14.87 -9.68
CA GLU A 126 13.93 -15.18 -10.40
C GLU A 126 14.77 -16.27 -9.71
N ASN A 127 14.48 -16.63 -8.46
CA ASN A 127 15.23 -17.65 -7.71
C ASN A 127 14.47 -18.97 -7.47
N LYS A 128 13.33 -19.20 -8.12
CA LYS A 128 12.55 -20.45 -7.95
C LYS A 128 12.86 -21.54 -8.98
N GLU A 129 13.83 -21.33 -9.86
CA GLU A 129 14.29 -22.36 -10.78
C GLU A 129 15.59 -22.98 -10.25
N GLY A 130 15.46 -23.80 -9.21
CA GLY A 130 16.56 -24.65 -8.76
C GLY A 130 16.90 -24.58 -7.26
N ASP A 131 15.93 -24.71 -6.36
CA ASP A 131 16.17 -25.48 -5.14
C ASP A 131 14.87 -25.84 -4.43
N ASN A 132 14.75 -27.11 -4.03
CA ASN A 132 13.69 -27.58 -3.15
C ASN A 132 13.97 -27.06 -1.73
N LYS A 133 13.73 -25.77 -1.48
CA LYS A 133 13.87 -25.18 -0.14
C LYS A 133 12.49 -25.08 0.54
N PRO A 134 12.36 -25.44 1.84
CA PRO A 134 11.08 -25.43 2.53
C PRO A 134 10.47 -24.04 2.50
N GLU A 135 9.14 -23.96 2.40
CA GLU A 135 8.39 -22.72 2.58
C GLU A 135 8.89 -21.99 3.84
N HIS A 136 9.62 -20.89 3.65
CA HIS A 136 10.04 -20.07 4.76
C HIS A 136 8.77 -19.55 5.45
N PRO A 137 8.63 -19.70 6.78
CA PRO A 137 7.49 -19.14 7.51
C PRO A 137 7.35 -17.66 7.18
N GLN A 138 6.12 -17.20 6.96
CA GLN A 138 5.84 -15.78 6.75
C GLN A 138 6.57 -14.97 7.83
N PRO A 139 7.38 -13.95 7.48
CA PRO A 139 8.15 -13.21 8.48
C PRO A 139 7.21 -12.70 9.56
N LYS A 140 7.56 -12.87 10.85
CA LYS A 140 6.73 -12.46 12.01
C LYS A 140 6.15 -11.04 11.83
N CYS A 141 6.93 -10.17 11.21
CA CYS A 141 6.58 -8.80 10.86
C CYS A 141 5.36 -8.66 9.91
N CYS A 142 5.19 -9.53 8.90
CA CYS A 142 4.00 -9.52 8.03
C CYS A 142 2.73 -9.88 8.80
N GLN A 143 2.82 -10.89 9.67
CA GLN A 143 1.69 -11.34 10.49
C GLN A 143 1.25 -10.25 11.47
N GLU A 144 2.21 -9.53 12.05
CA GLU A 144 1.96 -8.40 12.94
C GLU A 144 1.29 -7.23 12.20
N VAL A 145 1.79 -6.87 11.01
CA VAL A 145 1.17 -5.86 10.13
C VAL A 145 -0.28 -6.22 9.84
N TYR A 146 -0.54 -7.48 9.46
CA TYR A 146 -1.89 -7.97 9.15
C TYR A 146 -2.81 -7.86 10.35
N LEU A 147 -2.37 -8.34 11.52
CA LEU A 147 -3.18 -8.35 12.73
C LEU A 147 -3.53 -6.94 13.19
N GLU A 148 -2.54 -6.05 13.28
CA GLU A 148 -2.73 -4.69 13.81
C GLU A 148 -3.58 -3.82 12.88
N LEU A 149 -3.40 -3.96 11.56
CA LEU A 149 -4.26 -3.27 10.60
C LEU A 149 -5.71 -3.77 10.67
N ASN A 150 -5.93 -5.08 10.82
CA ASN A 150 -7.28 -5.61 10.95
C ASN A 150 -7.97 -5.15 12.23
N LYS A 151 -7.26 -5.14 13.38
CA LYS A 151 -7.79 -4.57 14.63
C LYS A 151 -8.16 -3.09 14.45
N TYR A 152 -7.30 -2.33 13.80
CA TYR A 152 -7.53 -0.91 13.51
C TYR A 152 -8.78 -0.67 12.67
N PHE A 153 -8.94 -1.39 11.55
CA PHE A 153 -10.14 -1.26 10.72
C PHE A 153 -11.40 -1.83 11.39
N ASN A 154 -11.26 -2.80 12.28
CA ASN A 154 -12.39 -3.27 13.06
C ASN A 154 -12.93 -2.15 13.98
N ARG A 155 -12.05 -1.38 14.65
CA ARG A 155 -12.46 -0.20 15.44
C ARG A 155 -13.21 0.84 14.59
N ILE A 156 -12.78 1.03 13.34
CA ILE A 156 -13.43 1.94 12.39
C ILE A 156 -14.83 1.44 12.02
N LYS A 157 -14.99 0.14 11.72
CA LYS A 157 -16.28 -0.47 11.40
C LYS A 157 -17.26 -0.41 12.59
N MET A 158 -16.79 -0.78 13.78
CA MET A 158 -17.59 -0.68 15.01
C MET A 158 -18.06 0.76 15.26
N PHE A 159 -17.20 1.76 15.04
CA PHE A 159 -17.61 3.16 15.17
C PHE A 159 -18.72 3.55 14.18
N LEU A 160 -18.68 3.07 12.94
CA LEU A 160 -19.76 3.30 11.97
C LEU A 160 -21.07 2.68 12.46
N GLU A 161 -21.02 1.44 12.97
CA GLU A 161 -22.18 0.72 13.52
C GLU A 161 -22.76 1.43 14.74
N ASP A 162 -21.92 1.80 15.72
CA ASP A 162 -22.30 2.53 16.93
C ASP A 162 -22.98 3.87 16.62
N LYS A 163 -22.48 4.56 15.58
CA LYS A 163 -23.05 5.82 15.10
C LYS A 163 -24.18 5.63 14.08
N LYS A 164 -24.65 4.39 13.88
CA LYS A 164 -25.72 4.03 12.95
C LYS A 164 -25.50 4.60 11.55
N TYR A 165 -24.24 4.60 11.10
CA TYR A 165 -23.84 5.08 9.79
C TYR A 165 -24.28 6.53 9.51
N SER A 166 -24.23 7.40 10.54
CA SER A 166 -24.59 8.81 10.42
C SER A 166 -23.71 9.53 9.39
N VAL A 167 -24.21 10.66 8.88
CA VAL A 167 -23.44 11.52 7.96
C VAL A 167 -22.12 11.97 8.61
N CYS A 168 -22.12 12.26 9.91
CA CYS A 168 -20.91 12.66 10.62
C CYS A 168 -19.92 11.52 10.79
N ALA A 169 -20.40 10.32 11.13
CA ALA A 169 -19.56 9.13 11.22
C ALA A 169 -18.86 8.84 9.89
N TRP A 170 -19.59 8.91 8.77
CA TRP A 170 -19.01 8.74 7.44
C TRP A 170 -17.96 9.79 7.10
N LYS A 171 -18.19 11.06 7.43
CA LYS A 171 -17.19 12.12 7.22
C LYS A 171 -15.92 11.88 8.03
N ILE A 172 -16.06 11.41 9.27
CA ILE A 172 -14.94 11.09 10.15
C ILE A 172 -14.14 9.89 9.61
N VAL A 173 -14.82 8.83 9.20
CA VAL A 173 -14.16 7.66 8.60
C VAL A 173 -13.50 7.99 7.27
N ALA A 174 -14.13 8.80 6.41
CA ALA A 174 -13.51 9.27 5.17
C ALA A 174 -12.24 10.09 5.44
N ALA A 175 -12.22 10.92 6.50
CA ALA A 175 -11.04 11.65 6.93
C ALA A 175 -9.94 10.71 7.44
N GLU A 176 -10.29 9.66 8.18
CA GLU A 176 -9.33 8.68 8.67
C GLU A 176 -8.74 7.84 7.54
N ILE A 177 -9.55 7.39 6.58
CA ILE A 177 -9.06 6.67 5.39
C ILE A 177 -8.13 7.57 4.56
N ARG A 178 -8.48 8.86 4.39
CA ARG A 178 -7.59 9.83 3.74
C ARG A 178 -6.25 9.93 4.46
N ARG A 179 -6.26 9.92 5.80
CA ARG A 179 -5.04 9.95 6.62
C ARG A 179 -4.18 8.70 6.38
N CYS A 180 -4.77 7.51 6.28
CA CYS A 180 -4.05 6.27 5.94
C CYS A 180 -3.30 6.40 4.59
N PHE A 181 -3.98 6.88 3.54
CA PHE A 181 -3.34 7.04 2.23
C PHE A 181 -2.24 8.11 2.23
N MET A 182 -2.40 9.19 3.00
CA MET A 182 -1.34 10.17 3.18
C MET A 182 -0.11 9.58 3.89
N ILE A 183 -0.31 8.75 4.90
CA ILE A 183 0.79 8.05 5.59
C ILE A 183 1.56 7.20 4.58
N PHE A 184 0.88 6.37 3.79
CA PHE A 184 1.55 5.53 2.79
C PHE A 184 2.23 6.31 1.67
N TYR A 185 1.59 7.34 1.15
CA TYR A 185 2.18 8.16 0.10
C TYR A 185 3.50 8.78 0.57
N ASN A 186 3.50 9.34 1.79
CA ASN A 186 4.71 9.89 2.40
C ASN A 186 5.74 8.80 2.69
N PHE A 187 5.30 7.64 3.18
CA PHE A 187 6.17 6.52 3.49
C PHE A 187 6.89 6.00 2.24
N LYS A 188 6.16 5.74 1.15
CA LYS A 188 6.74 5.30 -0.13
C LYS A 188 7.70 6.35 -0.70
N LYS A 189 7.38 7.63 -0.56
CA LYS A 189 8.29 8.73 -0.96
C LYS A 189 9.60 8.71 -0.15
N LEU A 190 9.54 8.48 1.16
CA LEU A 190 10.73 8.36 2.00
C LEU A 190 11.59 7.15 1.61
N LEU A 191 10.98 5.99 1.32
CA LEU A 191 11.71 4.82 0.84
C LEU A 191 12.43 5.08 -0.49
N LYS A 192 11.79 5.82 -1.41
CA LYS A 192 12.42 6.21 -2.68
C LYS A 192 13.67 7.08 -2.43
N ILE A 193 13.56 8.08 -1.55
CA ILE A 193 14.68 8.95 -1.18
C ILE A 193 15.83 8.16 -0.54
N GLN A 194 15.52 7.19 0.34
CA GLN A 194 16.53 6.32 0.96
C GLN A 194 17.21 5.41 -0.06
N SER A 195 16.45 4.83 -0.99
CA SER A 195 17.01 3.99 -2.07
C SER A 195 17.89 4.77 -3.06
N GLU A 196 17.61 6.06 -3.24
CA GLU A 196 18.36 6.98 -4.10
C GLU A 196 19.52 7.68 -3.36
N SER A 197 19.70 7.41 -2.06
CA SER A 197 20.78 8.00 -1.27
C SER A 197 22.16 7.39 -1.63
N PRO A 198 23.23 8.20 -1.73
CA PRO A 198 24.57 7.73 -2.10
C PRO A 198 25.14 6.68 -1.14
N ILE A 199 24.71 6.71 0.13
CA ILE A 199 25.22 5.84 1.20
C ILE A 199 24.66 4.42 1.03
N PHE A 200 23.36 4.28 0.77
CA PHE A 200 22.73 2.97 0.54
C PHE A 200 23.23 2.31 -0.75
N THR A 201 23.45 3.11 -1.81
CA THR A 201 24.05 2.60 -3.04
C THR A 201 25.53 2.22 -2.88
N GLN A 202 26.26 2.78 -1.89
CA GLN A 202 27.63 2.37 -1.56
C GLN A 202 27.65 1.05 -0.79
N GLU A 203 26.76 0.87 0.20
CA GLU A 203 26.67 -0.38 0.99
C GLU A 203 26.24 -1.58 0.14
N VAL A 204 25.28 -1.40 -0.77
CA VAL A 204 24.86 -2.44 -1.72
C VAL A 204 25.99 -2.76 -2.72
N ARG A 205 26.77 -1.75 -3.17
CA ARG A 205 27.96 -1.97 -4.01
C ARG A 205 29.05 -2.73 -3.25
N ASN A 206 29.26 -2.40 -1.98
CA ASN A 206 30.27 -3.03 -1.13
C ASN A 206 29.92 -4.51 -0.87
N CYS A 207 28.65 -4.84 -0.59
CA CYS A 207 28.20 -6.22 -0.49
C CYS A 207 28.32 -6.97 -1.84
N SER A 208 27.98 -6.33 -2.96
CA SER A 208 28.12 -6.95 -4.29
C SER A 208 29.57 -7.15 -4.72
N ASN A 209 30.51 -6.33 -4.23
CA ASN A 209 31.94 -6.47 -4.51
C ASN A 209 32.60 -7.52 -3.61
N ALA A 210 32.14 -7.67 -2.37
CA ALA A 210 32.61 -8.73 -1.45
C ALA A 210 32.25 -10.13 -1.97
N LEU A 211 31.08 -10.30 -2.60
CA LEU A 211 30.66 -11.55 -3.24
C LEU A 211 31.43 -11.87 -4.54
N LYS A 212 32.21 -10.93 -5.09
CA LYS A 212 33.03 -11.14 -6.29
C LYS A 212 34.52 -11.39 -6.01
N ASN A 213 34.99 -11.20 -4.78
CA ASN A 213 36.39 -11.43 -4.39
C ASN A 213 36.48 -12.46 -3.24
N PRO A 214 36.53 -13.77 -3.54
CA PRO A 214 36.64 -14.82 -2.53
C PRO A 214 38.08 -15.05 -2.02
N LEU A 215 38.92 -14.02 -1.97
CA LEU A 215 40.32 -14.09 -1.50
C LEU A 215 40.61 -13.12 -0.35
N CYS A 216 39.67 -13.06 0.59
CA CYS A 216 39.92 -12.81 2.01
C CYS A 216 39.22 -13.91 2.81
#